data_AF-A0A3R8J768-F1
#
_entry.id   AF-A0A3R8J768-F1
#
_cell.length_a   1.000
_cell.length_b   1.000
_cell.length_c   1.000
_cell.angle_alpha   90.00
_cell.angle_beta   90.00
_cell.angle_gamma   90.00
#
_symmetry.space_group_name_H-M   'P 1'
#
loop_
_entity.id
_entity.type
_entity.pdbx_description
1 polymer ?
#
loop_
_entity_poly.entity_id
_entity_poly.type
_entity_poly.pdbx_seq_one_letter_code
_entity_poly.pdbx_strand_id
1 'polypeptide(L)' 'MKRKPSALDWSNLIQGLPTETVVIDQDGHFDETVSPHFAKWMKGTAND' A
#
# COMPACT_ATOMS: atom_id res chain seq x y z
N MET A 1 -29.10 -11.54 4.36
CA MET A 1 -28.36 -10.49 3.63
C MET A 1 -27.03 -10.26 4.35
N LYS A 2 -25.88 -10.30 3.66
CA LYS A 2 -24.60 -9.93 4.26
C LYS A 2 -24.55 -8.40 4.41
N ARG A 3 -24.31 -7.89 5.62
CA ARG A 3 -24.16 -6.46 5.87
C ARG A 3 -22.86 -5.97 5.24
N LYS A 4 -22.90 -4.84 4.54
CA LYS A 4 -21.68 -4.20 4.03
C LYS A 4 -20.84 -3.72 5.23
N PRO A 5 -19.50 -3.91 5.23
CA PRO A 5 -18.66 -3.40 6.30
C PRO A 5 -18.76 -1.88 6.36
N SER A 6 -18.81 -1.34 7.57
CA SER A 6 -18.72 0.09 7.84
C SER A 6 -17.30 0.61 7.66
N ALA A 7 -17.12 1.93 7.67
CA ALA A 7 -15.79 2.54 7.65
C ALA A 7 -14.91 2.04 8.82
N LEU A 8 -15.51 1.83 10.00
CA LEU A 8 -14.80 1.27 11.16
C LEU A 8 -14.40 -0.20 10.94
N ASP A 9 -15.29 -1.00 10.34
CA ASP A 9 -14.98 -2.41 10.05
C ASP A 9 -13.82 -2.51 9.05
N TRP A 10 -13.79 -1.65 8.03
CA TRP A 10 -12.68 -1.56 7.09
C TRP A 10 -11.38 -1.11 7.76
N SER A 11 -11.45 -0.08 8.62
CA SER A 11 -10.29 0.40 9.37
C SER A 11 -9.69 -0.68 10.26
N ASN A 12 -10.54 -1.44 10.97
CA ASN A 12 -10.10 -2.53 11.83
C ASN A 12 -9.53 -3.70 11.01
N LEU A 13 -10.08 -3.98 9.83
CA LEU A 13 -9.62 -5.06 8.97
C LEU A 13 -8.18 -4.81 8.47
N ILE A 14 -7.86 -3.58 8.11
CA ILE A 14 -6.53 -3.23 7.60
C ILE A 14 -5.54 -2.88 8.72
N GLN A 15 -6.03 -2.76 9.96
CA GLN A 15 -5.20 -2.46 11.12
C GLN A 15 -4.20 -3.60 11.34
N GLY A 16 -2.91 -3.29 11.16
CA GLY A 16 -1.82 -4.26 11.33
C GLY A 16 -1.36 -4.96 10.06
N LEU A 17 -1.97 -4.66 8.90
CA LEU A 17 -1.37 -5.05 7.62
C LEU A 17 -0.05 -4.28 7.43
N PRO A 18 0.98 -4.93 6.84
CA PRO A 18 2.22 -4.23 6.53
C PRO A 18 1.90 -3.08 5.56
N THR A 19 2.30 -1.87 5.95
CA THR A 19 2.14 -0.67 5.15
C THR A 19 3.52 -0.09 4.90
N GLU A 20 3.77 0.33 3.66
CA GLU A 20 4.96 1.05 3.26
C GLU A 20 4.56 2.49 2.96
N THR A 21 5.22 3.45 3.60
CA THR A 21 4.99 4.87 3.32
C THR A 21 5.88 5.28 2.15
N VAL A 22 5.26 5.59 1.01
CA VAL A 22 5.96 6.03 -0.20
C VAL A 22 5.94 7.54 -0.23
N VAL A 23 7.13 8.15 -0.19
CA VAL A 23 7.29 9.59 -0.38
C VAL A 23 7.61 9.83 -1.85
N ILE A 24 6.75 10.59 -2.51
CA ILE A 24 6.91 11.00 -3.90
C ILE A 24 7.27 12.49 -3.88
N ASP A 25 8.34 12.85 -4.57
CA ASP A 25 8.77 14.24 -4.68
C ASP A 25 7.90 15.04 -5.68
N GLN A 26 8.23 16.33 -5.86
CA GLN A 26 7.46 17.22 -6.72
C GLN A 26 7.56 16.86 -8.22
N ASP A 27 8.61 16.14 -8.61
CA ASP A 27 8.85 15.71 -9.99
C ASP A 27 8.30 14.30 -10.25
N GLY A 28 7.71 13.66 -9.23
CA GLY A 28 7.10 12.34 -9.32
C GLY A 28 8.07 11.18 -9.10
N HIS A 29 9.28 11.44 -8.62
CA HIS A 29 10.24 10.40 -8.28
C HIS A 29 10.07 9.91 -6.83
N PHE A 30 10.46 8.66 -6.60
CA PHE A 30 10.57 8.07 -5.27
C PHE A 30 11.89 7.31 -5.18
N ASP A 31 12.41 7.13 -3.97
CA ASP A 31 13.62 6.33 -3.74
C ASP A 31 13.26 4.86 -3.58
N GLU A 32 13.62 4.04 -4.58
CA GLU A 32 13.39 2.60 -4.57
C GLU A 32 14.09 1.87 -3.41
N THR A 33 15.15 2.45 -2.83
CA THR A 33 15.84 1.88 -1.68
C THR A 33 15.09 2.12 -0.37
N VAL A 34 14.29 3.19 -0.30
CA VAL A 34 13.42 3.52 0.83
C VAL A 34 12.07 2.81 0.71
N SER A 35 11.57 2.62 -0.52
CA SER A 35 10.29 1.95 -0.80
C SER A 35 10.45 0.77 -1.77
N PRO A 36 11.19 -0.29 -1.37
CA PRO A 36 11.49 -1.41 -2.26
C PRO A 36 10.26 -2.25 -2.62
N HIS A 37 9.25 -2.33 -1.74
CA HIS A 37 8.03 -3.09 -2.05
C HIS A 37 7.19 -2.38 -3.10
N PHE A 38 7.04 -1.06 -2.99
CA PHE A 38 6.40 -0.21 -4.00
C PHE A 38 7.14 -0.28 -5.33
N ALA A 39 8.48 -0.22 -5.34
CA ALA A 39 9.27 -0.39 -6.55
C ALA A 39 9.00 -1.74 -7.24
N LYS A 40 8.94 -2.83 -6.45
CA LYS A 40 8.66 -4.17 -6.95
C LYS A 40 7.25 -4.28 -7.56
N TRP A 41 6.25 -3.66 -6.92
CA TRP A 41 4.87 -3.59 -7.39
C TRP A 41 4.76 -2.82 -8.71
N MET A 42 5.35 -1.61 -8.79
CA MET A 42 5.35 -0.79 -10.00
C MET A 42 5.99 -1.49 -11.20
N LYS A 43 7.02 -2.31 -10.96
CA LYS A 43 7.70 -3.10 -12.00
C LYS A 43 6.93 -4.35 -12.44
N GLY A 44 5.80 -4.65 -11.81
CA GLY A 44 5.02 -5.86 -12.09
C GLY A 44 5.73 -7.16 -11.71
N THR A 45 6.71 -7.09 -10.81
CA THR A 45 7.49 -8.26 -10.34
C THR A 45 7.01 -8.77 -8.98
N ALA A 46 5.94 -8.18 -8.45
CA ALA A 46 5.15 -8.75 -7.38
C ALA A 46 4.41 -9.98 -7.93
N ASN A 47 5.13 -11.11 -8.02
CA ASN A 47 4.50 -12.41 -8.17
C ASN A 47 3.71 -12.69 -6.88
N ASP A 48 2.40 -12.48 -6.95
CA ASP A 48 1.41 -13.16 -6.13
C ASP A 48 1.11 -14.54 -6.73
#